data_AF-A0A8C6BAA3-F1
#
_entry.id   AF-A0A8C6BAA3-F1
#
_cell.length_a   1.000
_cell.length_b   1.000
_cell.length_c   1.000
_cell.angle_alpha   90.00
_cell.angle_beta   90.00
_cell.angle_gamma   90.00
#
_symmetry.space_group_name_H-M   'P 1'
#
loop_
_entity.id
_entity.type
_entity.pdbx_description
1 polymer ?
#
loop_
_entity_poly.entity_id
_entity_poly.type
_entity_poly.pdbx_seq_one_letter_code
_entity_poly.pdbx_strand_id
1 'polypeptide(L)'
;MEAAPGREAGQEPGPVAQGPEAEAGPGPDSERRPQPPAGPGSEPLPAAEPEPEPVSASGPGRELELGWAAGQRAGAPPESQPLPASESENGVSERPRCHTDCLEVPLSRAFRRLGWEVGSHPWIFLLLPMVLTAVLGAGLIHLPKEEEDLEEQYTPIGSPAKAERRFVQGHFTANDSNLFSIARKSTGVNYASILVVSNTNSLLEQETLSEISEVDDAVQALTVTQANGTQIPYNEVYSKNQGYCVPSHPLLFAWKTNSVLNLKNITFPIYSLAGQVVYLANILGGTVLGESMGLSQLLLEAKAMRLQYYLKTGEGEDSERSKTWLIHFLNQVGNLEKSLALKKIQVVYFTSLSRQLEFEATSMTVIPLFHLAYLLIILFAVTSSFGVISAALAVVSGFGLMLYIGVPFVIIVANSAFLILGVGVDDMFIMISAWQKTNLVDSIKERMSNVYSKVAVSITITNILAFYTRIMTSFRSVQYFCIYTGTTLLFYYFYNITCFGAFMALDGKREVVCLCWLKRPETPDQKCSSLKKPCRLPCNSLRDKHKADIHPMSLFFRDYFGPFLTSTESKFL
;
A
#
# COMPACT_ATOMS: atom_id res chain seq x y z
N MET A 1 -53.98 -37.06 -47.63
CA MET A 1 -54.68 -37.28 -46.34
C MET A 1 -54.68 -35.92 -45.65
N GLU A 2 -55.54 -35.00 -46.09
CA GLU A 2 -56.89 -34.73 -45.50
C GLU A 2 -56.77 -34.35 -44.01
N ALA A 3 -57.22 -33.21 -43.51
CA ALA A 3 -58.23 -32.26 -43.98
C ALA A 3 -58.03 -30.86 -43.35
N ALA A 4 -58.63 -29.85 -43.99
CA ALA A 4 -59.03 -28.55 -43.43
C ALA A 4 -60.58 -28.47 -43.54
N PRO A 5 -61.31 -27.36 -43.27
CA PRO A 5 -61.18 -26.20 -42.36
C PRO A 5 -62.53 -25.85 -41.62
N GLY A 6 -62.59 -24.73 -40.88
CA GLY A 6 -63.84 -24.02 -40.50
C GLY A 6 -63.49 -22.70 -39.77
N ARG A 7 -63.65 -21.46 -40.27
CA ARG A 7 -64.77 -20.63 -40.82
C ARG A 7 -65.75 -20.08 -39.77
N GLU A 8 -65.71 -18.75 -39.53
CA GLU A 8 -66.81 -17.72 -39.62
C GLU A 8 -66.59 -16.54 -38.65
N ALA A 9 -66.43 -15.30 -39.17
CA ALA A 9 -67.42 -14.19 -39.24
C ALA A 9 -67.50 -13.39 -37.92
N GLY A 10 -67.40 -12.05 -37.82
CA GLY A 10 -67.77 -10.98 -38.73
C GLY A 10 -68.90 -10.15 -38.08
N GLN A 11 -68.68 -8.84 -37.91
CA GLN A 11 -69.66 -7.73 -37.95
C GLN A 11 -70.00 -6.92 -36.66
N GLU A 12 -69.67 -5.63 -36.77
CA GLU A 12 -70.10 -4.39 -36.06
C GLU A 12 -71.65 -4.16 -36.09
N PRO A 13 -72.28 -3.21 -35.33
CA PRO A 13 -72.04 -1.74 -35.46
C PRO A 13 -72.27 -0.82 -34.20
N GLY A 14 -71.84 0.46 -34.30
CA GLY A 14 -72.24 1.60 -33.42
C GLY A 14 -73.71 2.06 -33.61
N PRO A 15 -74.16 3.33 -33.40
CA PRO A 15 -73.43 4.61 -33.15
C PRO A 15 -74.16 5.64 -32.18
N VAL A 16 -73.70 6.91 -32.23
CA VAL A 16 -74.41 8.22 -31.95
C VAL A 16 -74.31 8.81 -30.52
N ALA A 17 -74.21 10.12 -30.22
CA ALA A 17 -73.61 11.35 -30.78
C ALA A 17 -73.93 12.54 -29.81
N GLN A 18 -73.20 13.66 -29.96
CA GLN A 18 -73.57 15.07 -29.69
C GLN A 18 -73.38 15.71 -28.28
N GLY A 19 -72.68 16.86 -28.29
CA GLY A 19 -72.36 17.78 -27.17
C GLY A 19 -73.52 18.72 -26.74
N PRO A 20 -73.27 19.92 -26.16
CA PRO A 20 -72.42 20.96 -26.78
C PRO A 20 -71.55 21.83 -25.82
N GLU A 21 -70.83 22.77 -26.44
CA GLU A 21 -69.99 23.87 -25.94
C GLU A 21 -70.76 24.99 -25.20
N ALA A 22 -70.06 25.76 -24.33
CA ALA A 22 -69.74 27.20 -24.53
C ALA A 22 -69.68 28.08 -23.24
N GLU A 23 -68.53 28.75 -23.10
CA GLU A 23 -68.29 30.16 -22.70
C GLU A 23 -68.31 30.72 -21.24
N ALA A 24 -67.15 31.36 -20.94
CA ALA A 24 -66.89 32.69 -20.34
C ALA A 24 -67.17 33.01 -18.84
N GLY A 25 -66.15 33.63 -18.19
CA GLY A 25 -66.10 34.06 -16.77
C GLY A 25 -66.98 35.27 -16.40
N PRO A 26 -66.82 35.95 -15.23
CA PRO A 26 -65.56 36.32 -14.55
C PRO A 26 -65.55 36.14 -12.99
N GLY A 27 -64.42 36.43 -12.32
CA GLY A 27 -64.37 36.70 -10.85
C GLY A 27 -64.82 38.14 -10.52
N PRO A 28 -64.57 38.72 -9.32
CA PRO A 28 -63.96 38.22 -8.07
C PRO A 28 -64.82 38.47 -6.79
N ASP A 29 -64.43 37.94 -5.62
CA ASP A 29 -64.16 38.70 -4.38
C ASP A 29 -64.18 37.87 -3.09
N SER A 30 -63.08 38.02 -2.34
CA SER A 30 -62.87 37.97 -0.90
C SER A 30 -63.81 37.17 0.01
N GLU A 31 -63.27 36.14 0.68
CA GLU A 31 -63.14 36.17 2.16
C GLU A 31 -62.13 35.13 2.72
N ARG A 32 -61.22 35.68 3.53
CA ARG A 32 -60.33 35.14 4.59
C ARG A 32 -60.01 33.64 4.74
N ARG A 33 -58.69 33.41 4.71
CA ARG A 33 -57.89 32.32 5.32
C ARG A 33 -58.17 32.07 6.82
N PRO A 34 -57.83 30.86 7.29
CA PRO A 34 -56.90 30.72 8.43
C PRO A 34 -55.61 29.97 8.04
N GLN A 35 -54.48 30.42 8.59
CA GLN A 35 -53.14 29.83 8.44
C GLN A 35 -52.93 28.62 9.38
N PRO A 36 -52.06 27.66 9.02
CA PRO A 36 -51.50 26.66 9.95
C PRO A 36 -50.26 27.20 10.71
N PRO A 37 -49.87 26.60 11.85
CA PRO A 37 -48.98 27.21 12.83
C PRO A 37 -47.50 27.18 12.45
N ALA A 38 -46.77 28.16 13.00
CA ALA A 38 -45.36 28.45 12.80
C ALA A 38 -44.41 27.45 13.50
N GLY A 39 -43.35 27.04 12.80
CA GLY A 39 -42.15 26.42 13.38
C GLY A 39 -41.17 27.49 13.92
N PRO A 40 -40.18 27.08 14.73
CA PRO A 40 -39.31 28.01 15.46
C PRO A 40 -38.41 28.81 14.51
N GLY A 41 -38.27 30.10 14.83
CA GLY A 41 -37.62 31.11 14.01
C GLY A 41 -36.13 30.87 13.74
N SER A 42 -35.75 31.10 12.50
CA SER A 42 -34.39 31.36 12.05
C SER A 42 -34.03 32.82 12.40
N GLU A 43 -33.08 33.01 13.32
CA GLU A 43 -32.35 34.28 13.46
C GLU A 43 -31.41 34.49 12.25
N PRO A 44 -31.09 35.75 11.88
CA PRO A 44 -30.19 36.04 10.77
C PRO A 44 -28.74 35.70 11.13
N LEU A 45 -28.06 34.96 10.26
CA LEU A 45 -26.61 34.76 10.30
C LEU A 45 -25.88 36.10 10.08
N PRO A 46 -24.86 36.44 10.89
CA PRO A 46 -24.02 37.60 10.61
C PRO A 46 -23.12 37.35 9.39
N ALA A 47 -22.82 38.43 8.67
CA ALA A 47 -21.98 38.46 7.48
C ALA A 47 -20.57 37.88 7.73
N ALA A 48 -20.03 37.20 6.73
CA ALA A 48 -18.67 36.67 6.73
C ALA A 48 -17.64 37.82 6.72
N GLU A 49 -16.77 37.86 7.72
CA GLU A 49 -15.52 38.64 7.69
C GLU A 49 -14.40 37.85 6.98
N PRO A 50 -13.44 38.53 6.32
CA PRO A 50 -12.49 37.92 5.40
C PRO A 50 -11.35 37.17 6.13
N GLU A 51 -10.85 36.10 5.51
CA GLU A 51 -9.65 35.38 5.96
C GLU A 51 -8.40 36.29 5.96
N PRO A 52 -7.50 36.17 6.97
CA PRO A 52 -6.21 36.83 6.96
C PRO A 52 -5.12 35.95 6.30
N GLU A 53 -4.27 36.57 5.49
CA GLU A 53 -3.02 35.99 4.98
C GLU A 53 -1.98 35.69 6.09
N PRO A 54 -0.99 34.81 5.83
CA PRO A 54 -0.14 34.26 6.89
C PRO A 54 0.98 35.22 7.29
N VAL A 55 1.09 35.52 8.59
CA VAL A 55 2.21 36.28 9.16
C VAL A 55 2.97 35.42 10.16
N SER A 56 4.27 35.37 9.91
CA SER A 56 5.39 34.84 10.68
C SER A 56 5.36 35.17 12.18
N ALA A 57 5.58 34.16 13.04
CA ALA A 57 5.79 34.35 14.47
C ALA A 57 7.28 34.32 14.83
N SER A 58 7.81 35.48 15.21
CA SER A 58 9.12 35.69 15.84
C SER A 58 8.95 36.34 17.22
N GLY A 59 9.25 35.59 18.30
CA GLY A 59 9.59 36.04 19.66
C GLY A 59 8.46 36.60 20.56
N PRO A 60 8.75 36.93 21.84
CA PRO A 60 9.42 36.15 22.89
C PRO A 60 8.57 36.05 24.18
N GLY A 61 8.68 34.93 24.91
CA GLY A 61 8.00 34.71 26.20
C GLY A 61 8.92 35.01 27.39
N ARG A 62 8.49 35.96 28.23
CA ARG A 62 9.16 36.50 29.42
C ARG A 62 9.25 35.51 30.59
N GLU A 63 10.47 35.42 31.12
CA GLU A 63 10.86 34.99 32.47
C GLU A 63 10.35 35.98 33.54
N LEU A 64 10.05 35.46 34.74
CA LEU A 64 9.80 36.26 35.94
C LEU A 64 11.06 36.23 36.83
N GLU A 65 11.71 37.38 36.96
CA GLU A 65 12.91 37.59 37.78
C GLU A 65 12.61 37.67 39.29
N LEU A 66 13.59 37.23 40.08
CA LEU A 66 13.91 37.75 41.41
C LEU A 66 15.42 38.00 41.46
N GLY A 67 15.83 39.25 41.27
CA GLY A 67 17.23 39.67 41.38
C GLY A 67 17.70 39.84 42.83
N TRP A 68 19.01 39.98 43.01
CA TRP A 68 19.63 41.16 43.64
C TRP A 68 21.17 41.13 43.46
N ALA A 69 21.64 42.15 42.74
CA ALA A 69 22.82 43.01 42.95
C ALA A 69 24.27 42.47 43.00
N ALA A 70 25.10 43.13 42.19
CA ALA A 70 26.55 43.05 42.08
C ALA A 70 27.32 43.82 43.17
N GLY A 71 28.59 43.46 43.42
CA GLY A 71 29.56 44.38 44.02
C GLY A 71 30.83 43.77 44.66
N GLN A 72 31.98 44.17 44.09
CA GLN A 72 33.27 44.48 44.76
C GLN A 72 34.42 43.44 44.89
N ARG A 73 35.61 43.96 44.55
CA ARG A 73 36.98 43.44 44.68
C ARG A 73 37.52 43.55 46.12
N ALA A 74 38.56 42.75 46.36
CA ALA A 74 39.75 42.97 47.20
C ALA A 74 39.82 42.27 48.58
N GLY A 75 40.92 41.54 48.79
CA GLY A 75 41.42 41.13 50.11
C GLY A 75 42.10 39.75 50.15
N ALA A 76 43.43 39.73 50.25
CA ALA A 76 44.27 38.60 50.67
C ALA A 76 45.25 39.13 51.75
N PRO A 77 46.04 38.32 52.50
CA PRO A 77 45.94 36.96 53.06
C PRO A 77 46.18 37.02 54.63
N PRO A 78 46.61 35.98 55.41
CA PRO A 78 47.99 35.43 55.34
C PRO A 78 48.15 33.91 55.60
N GLU A 79 49.37 33.47 55.31
CA GLU A 79 49.98 32.14 55.39
C GLU A 79 50.07 31.51 56.79
N SER A 80 50.08 30.16 56.84
CA SER A 80 51.06 29.39 57.62
C SER A 80 51.26 27.98 57.03
N GLN A 81 52.52 27.61 56.78
CA GLN A 81 53.06 26.31 56.35
C GLN A 81 53.41 25.42 57.58
N PRO A 82 53.97 24.18 57.48
CA PRO A 82 53.95 23.13 56.44
C PRO A 82 53.54 21.71 56.96
N LEU A 83 53.47 20.76 56.03
CA LEU A 83 53.12 19.32 56.06
C LEU A 83 53.73 18.44 57.19
N PRO A 84 53.15 17.23 57.44
CA PRO A 84 53.73 16.05 56.78
C PRO A 84 52.70 15.15 56.07
N ALA A 85 53.19 14.45 55.06
CA ALA A 85 52.45 13.48 54.26
C ALA A 85 52.05 12.24 55.07
N SER A 86 50.80 11.79 54.86
CA SER A 86 50.42 10.39 55.01
C SER A 86 49.28 10.07 54.02
N GLU A 87 49.40 8.93 53.36
CA GLU A 87 48.50 8.41 52.35
C GLU A 87 47.09 8.14 52.93
N SER A 88 46.03 8.66 52.32
CA SER A 88 44.72 8.01 52.32
C SER A 88 43.81 8.53 51.18
N GLU A 89 43.45 7.61 50.30
CA GLU A 89 42.18 7.50 49.57
C GLU A 89 41.46 8.80 49.14
N ASN A 90 41.65 9.19 47.87
CA ASN A 90 40.76 10.15 47.21
C ASN A 90 39.38 9.51 46.96
N GLY A 91 38.43 9.82 47.84
CA GLY A 91 37.00 9.60 47.62
C GLY A 91 36.50 10.45 46.45
N VAL A 92 36.26 9.79 45.32
CA VAL A 92 35.45 10.37 44.24
C VAL A 92 34.00 10.39 44.73
N SER A 93 33.44 11.59 44.80
CA SER A 93 32.02 11.85 45.10
C SER A 93 31.12 11.07 44.14
N GLU A 94 30.52 9.98 44.62
CA GLU A 94 29.51 9.21 43.90
C GLU A 94 28.22 10.03 43.80
N ARG A 95 27.91 10.50 42.58
CA ARG A 95 26.53 10.91 42.26
C ARG A 95 25.60 9.71 42.46
N PRO A 96 24.39 9.89 43.01
CA PRO A 96 23.46 8.78 43.21
C PRO A 96 23.08 8.20 41.83
N ARG A 97 23.60 7.01 41.52
CA ARG A 97 23.15 6.21 40.38
C ARG A 97 21.69 5.87 40.63
N CYS A 98 20.78 6.41 39.82
CA CYS A 98 19.46 5.82 39.71
C CYS A 98 19.64 4.35 39.29
N HIS A 99 19.25 3.40 40.15
CA HIS A 99 19.30 1.97 39.84
C HIS A 99 18.25 1.66 38.74
N THR A 100 18.65 1.77 37.48
CA THR A 100 17.87 1.29 36.32
C THR A 100 17.93 -0.24 36.15
N ASP A 101 18.57 -0.94 37.08
CA ASP A 101 18.82 -2.39 37.09
C ASP A 101 17.57 -3.27 37.31
N CYS A 102 16.39 -2.67 37.51
CA CYS A 102 15.17 -3.41 37.84
C CYS A 102 14.71 -4.35 36.72
N LEU A 103 15.03 -4.05 35.46
CA LEU A 103 14.67 -4.87 34.29
C LEU A 103 15.89 -5.57 33.67
N GLU A 104 17.03 -4.87 33.57
CA GLU A 104 18.22 -5.38 32.89
C GLU A 104 18.82 -6.59 33.61
N VAL A 105 19.01 -6.50 34.93
CA VAL A 105 19.67 -7.55 35.72
C VAL A 105 18.86 -8.86 35.77
N PRO A 106 17.53 -8.88 36.05
CA PRO A 106 16.78 -10.13 36.03
C PRO A 106 16.70 -10.74 34.63
N LEU A 107 16.55 -9.91 33.60
CA LEU A 107 16.47 -10.37 32.21
C LEU A 107 17.82 -10.93 31.74
N SER A 108 18.92 -10.27 32.08
CA SER A 108 20.28 -10.77 31.82
C SER A 108 20.53 -12.10 32.51
N ARG A 109 20.09 -12.29 33.77
CA ARG A 109 20.18 -13.59 34.47
C ARG A 109 19.35 -14.67 33.78
N ALA A 110 18.15 -14.36 33.29
CA ALA A 110 17.32 -15.31 32.56
C ALA A 110 17.99 -15.73 31.24
N PHE A 111 18.48 -14.78 30.45
CA PHE A 111 19.22 -15.07 29.21
C PHE A 111 20.54 -15.80 29.45
N ARG A 112 21.21 -15.53 30.58
CA ARG A 112 22.40 -16.27 30.98
C ARG A 112 22.11 -17.75 31.18
N ARG A 113 20.98 -18.09 31.82
CA ARG A 113 20.52 -19.48 31.97
C ARG A 113 20.12 -20.09 30.61
N LEU A 114 19.39 -19.33 29.80
CA LEU A 114 18.98 -19.79 28.47
C LEU A 114 20.19 -20.11 27.58
N GLY A 115 21.20 -19.23 27.55
CA GLY A 115 22.42 -19.44 26.78
C GLY A 115 23.23 -20.65 27.26
N TRP A 116 23.23 -20.92 28.56
CA TRP A 116 23.83 -22.13 29.12
C TRP A 116 23.15 -23.40 28.58
N GLU A 117 21.81 -23.39 28.53
CA GLU A 117 21.01 -24.53 28.05
C GLU A 117 21.19 -24.75 26.55
N VAL A 118 21.11 -23.68 25.75
CA VAL A 118 21.38 -23.71 24.30
C VAL A 118 22.77 -24.22 23.98
N GLY A 119 23.79 -23.79 24.75
CA GLY A 119 25.17 -24.26 24.60
C GLY A 119 25.37 -25.72 25.02
N SER A 120 24.55 -26.23 25.94
CA SER A 120 24.60 -27.61 26.42
C SER A 120 23.93 -28.58 25.45
N HIS A 121 22.74 -28.22 24.94
CA HIS A 121 21.89 -29.08 24.10
C HIS A 121 21.55 -28.45 22.73
N PRO A 122 22.53 -28.10 21.88
CA PRO A 122 22.29 -27.30 20.68
C PRO A 122 21.38 -27.99 19.64
N TRP A 123 21.41 -29.32 19.52
CA TRP A 123 20.59 -30.03 18.52
C TRP A 123 19.09 -29.91 18.76
N ILE A 124 18.64 -29.83 20.02
CA ILE A 124 17.23 -29.68 20.35
C ILE A 124 16.73 -28.30 19.90
N PHE A 125 17.49 -27.26 20.23
CA PHE A 125 17.19 -25.87 19.85
C PHE A 125 17.37 -25.57 18.36
N LEU A 126 18.02 -26.47 17.62
CA LEU A 126 18.12 -26.42 16.17
C LEU A 126 16.92 -27.12 15.48
N LEU A 127 16.57 -28.33 15.92
CA LEU A 127 15.53 -29.14 15.29
C LEU A 127 14.12 -28.60 15.58
N LEU A 128 13.87 -28.11 16.79
CA LEU A 128 12.54 -27.64 17.20
C LEU A 128 12.03 -26.48 16.32
N PRO A 129 12.81 -25.40 16.06
CA PRO A 129 12.42 -24.35 15.12
C PRO A 129 12.18 -24.85 13.68
N MET A 130 12.95 -25.84 13.21
CA MET A 130 12.76 -26.39 11.86
C MET A 130 11.43 -27.14 11.75
N VAL A 131 11.08 -27.94 12.75
CA VAL A 131 9.77 -28.64 12.80
C VAL A 131 8.63 -27.64 12.91
N LEU A 132 8.77 -26.64 13.79
CA LEU A 132 7.77 -25.58 13.93
C LEU A 132 7.54 -24.83 12.61
N THR A 133 8.63 -24.51 11.89
CA THR A 133 8.55 -23.86 10.59
C THR A 133 7.87 -24.75 9.54
N ALA A 134 8.14 -26.05 9.54
CA ALA A 134 7.49 -26.97 8.62
C ALA A 134 5.97 -27.05 8.85
N VAL A 135 5.54 -27.05 10.11
CA VAL A 135 4.11 -27.05 10.48
C VAL A 135 3.44 -25.74 10.09
N LEU A 136 4.02 -24.61 10.50
CA LEU A 136 3.45 -23.29 10.21
C LEU A 136 3.50 -22.94 8.72
N GLY A 137 4.55 -23.38 8.02
CA GLY A 137 4.73 -23.19 6.59
C GLY A 137 3.65 -23.84 5.72
N ALA A 138 2.95 -24.86 6.23
CA ALA A 138 1.78 -25.42 5.54
C ALA A 138 0.68 -24.38 5.30
N GLY A 139 0.63 -23.31 6.10
CA GLY A 139 -0.29 -22.18 5.89
C GLY A 139 -0.10 -21.46 4.56
N LEU A 140 1.10 -21.53 3.94
CA LEU A 140 1.36 -20.95 2.62
C LEU A 140 0.49 -21.56 1.50
N ILE A 141 -0.13 -22.71 1.72
CA ILE A 141 -1.11 -23.31 0.79
C ILE A 141 -2.36 -22.43 0.64
N HIS A 142 -2.70 -21.65 1.67
CA HIS A 142 -3.86 -20.76 1.69
C HIS A 142 -3.56 -19.38 1.06
N LEU A 143 -2.47 -19.24 0.30
CA LEU A 143 -2.18 -18.00 -0.40
C LEU A 143 -3.32 -17.71 -1.41
N PRO A 144 -4.07 -16.60 -1.24
CA PRO A 144 -5.19 -16.29 -2.11
C PRO A 144 -4.70 -16.04 -3.54
N LYS A 145 -5.47 -16.51 -4.51
CA LYS A 145 -5.27 -16.26 -5.95
C LYS A 145 -6.16 -15.13 -6.47
N GLU A 146 -6.96 -14.54 -5.60
CA GLU A 146 -7.93 -13.51 -5.97
C GLU A 146 -7.26 -12.13 -6.09
N GLU A 147 -7.83 -11.30 -6.96
CA GLU A 147 -7.39 -9.93 -7.22
C GLU A 147 -7.59 -9.03 -5.99
N GLU A 148 -6.61 -8.17 -5.71
CA GLU A 148 -6.70 -7.21 -4.60
C GLU A 148 -7.68 -6.07 -4.92
N ASP A 149 -8.71 -5.89 -4.09
CA ASP A 149 -9.57 -4.70 -4.17
C ASP A 149 -8.80 -3.46 -3.69
N LEU A 150 -8.34 -2.66 -4.66
CA LEU A 150 -7.61 -1.42 -4.41
C LEU A 150 -8.40 -0.40 -3.58
N GLU A 151 -9.73 -0.31 -3.77
CA GLU A 151 -10.53 0.65 -3.00
C GLU A 151 -10.55 0.23 -1.53
N GLU A 152 -10.85 -1.03 -1.25
CA GLU A 152 -10.94 -1.51 0.13
C GLU A 152 -9.59 -1.43 0.86
N GLN A 153 -8.51 -1.60 0.10
CA GLN A 153 -7.16 -1.74 0.62
C GLN A 153 -6.43 -0.43 0.88
N TYR A 154 -6.74 0.60 0.09
CA TYR A 154 -6.11 1.93 0.16
C TYR A 154 -7.05 3.03 0.66
N THR A 155 -8.25 2.68 1.12
CA THR A 155 -9.15 3.62 1.82
C THR A 155 -9.38 3.22 3.28
N PRO A 156 -9.53 4.18 4.21
CA PRO A 156 -9.71 3.86 5.63
C PRO A 156 -10.93 2.97 5.89
N ILE A 157 -10.83 2.00 6.82
CA ILE A 157 -11.89 1.00 7.08
C ILE A 157 -13.19 1.66 7.61
N GLY A 158 -13.05 2.73 8.39
CA GLY A 158 -14.15 3.48 9.02
C GLY A 158 -14.27 4.92 8.52
N SER A 159 -13.95 5.20 7.26
CA SER A 159 -14.08 6.57 6.74
C SER A 159 -15.55 7.03 6.73
N PRO A 160 -15.83 8.32 7.05
CA PRO A 160 -17.18 8.89 6.92
C PRO A 160 -17.77 8.68 5.52
N ALA A 161 -16.96 8.82 4.47
CA ALA A 161 -17.37 8.55 3.09
C ALA A 161 -17.93 7.14 2.86
N LYS A 162 -17.35 6.11 3.50
CA LYS A 162 -17.90 4.73 3.43
C LYS A 162 -19.22 4.61 4.19
N ALA A 163 -19.40 5.32 5.30
CA ALA A 163 -20.66 5.34 6.04
C ALA A 163 -21.77 6.03 5.22
N GLU A 164 -21.46 7.16 4.61
CA GLU A 164 -22.35 7.87 3.68
C GLU A 164 -22.72 7.00 2.47
N ARG A 165 -21.73 6.31 1.86
CA ARG A 165 -21.99 5.36 0.76
C ARG A 165 -22.95 4.24 1.18
N ARG A 166 -22.75 3.64 2.35
CA ARG A 166 -23.67 2.61 2.88
C ARG A 166 -25.07 3.18 3.13
N PHE A 167 -25.17 4.40 3.65
CA PHE A 167 -26.45 5.09 3.81
C PHE A 167 -27.15 5.26 2.46
N VAL A 168 -26.43 5.75 1.44
CA VAL A 168 -26.98 5.93 0.08
C VAL A 168 -27.43 4.59 -0.51
N GLN A 169 -26.62 3.53 -0.38
CA GLN A 169 -26.97 2.19 -0.87
C GLN A 169 -28.20 1.59 -0.17
N GLY A 170 -28.35 1.82 1.13
CA GLY A 170 -29.48 1.32 1.91
C GLY A 170 -30.81 2.06 1.64
N HIS A 171 -30.76 3.33 1.25
CA HIS A 171 -31.96 4.17 1.07
C HIS A 171 -32.31 4.45 -0.39
N PHE A 172 -31.33 4.42 -1.29
CA PHE A 172 -31.51 4.75 -2.71
C PHE A 172 -31.16 3.56 -3.61
N THR A 173 -31.81 2.42 -3.39
CA THR A 173 -31.63 1.24 -4.24
C THR A 173 -32.13 1.51 -5.66
N ALA A 174 -31.29 1.28 -6.66
CA ALA A 174 -31.65 1.39 -8.08
C ALA A 174 -31.62 0.00 -8.74
N ASN A 175 -32.64 -0.31 -9.57
CA ASN A 175 -32.60 -1.49 -10.43
C ASN A 175 -31.70 -1.20 -11.64
N ASP A 176 -30.40 -1.28 -11.41
CA ASP A 176 -29.38 -0.85 -12.37
C ASP A 176 -29.27 -1.75 -13.60
N SER A 177 -29.87 -2.94 -13.59
CA SER A 177 -29.89 -3.85 -14.74
C SER A 177 -30.74 -3.30 -15.89
N ASN A 178 -31.82 -2.56 -15.58
CA ASN A 178 -32.77 -2.03 -16.57
C ASN A 178 -32.95 -0.51 -16.51
N LEU A 179 -32.60 0.16 -15.41
CA LEU A 179 -32.75 1.61 -15.21
C LEU A 179 -31.39 2.24 -14.84
N PHE A 180 -30.37 1.98 -15.66
CA PHE A 180 -29.04 2.51 -15.43
C PHE A 180 -29.05 4.05 -15.45
N SER A 181 -28.47 4.65 -14.42
CA SER A 181 -28.17 6.08 -14.36
C SER A 181 -26.87 6.31 -13.61
N ILE A 182 -25.86 6.85 -14.29
CA ILE A 182 -24.56 7.15 -13.66
C ILE A 182 -24.69 8.12 -12.48
N ALA A 183 -25.64 9.07 -12.55
CA ALA A 183 -25.87 10.03 -11.47
C ALA A 183 -26.44 9.40 -10.18
N ARG A 184 -26.97 8.17 -10.27
CA ARG A 184 -27.51 7.43 -9.10
C ARG A 184 -26.53 6.40 -8.55
N LYS A 185 -25.38 6.19 -9.20
CA LYS A 185 -24.40 5.18 -8.81
C LYS A 185 -23.52 5.70 -7.68
N SER A 186 -23.49 4.96 -6.58
CA SER A 186 -22.62 5.20 -5.43
C SER A 186 -21.34 4.36 -5.44
N THR A 187 -21.23 3.42 -6.38
CA THR A 187 -20.09 2.51 -6.55
C THR A 187 -19.39 2.72 -7.88
N GLY A 188 -18.16 2.22 -8.00
CA GLY A 188 -17.50 2.07 -9.30
C GLY A 188 -18.39 1.30 -10.28
N VAL A 189 -18.34 1.71 -11.54
CA VAL A 189 -19.12 1.14 -12.66
C VAL A 189 -18.14 0.58 -13.68
N ASN A 190 -18.50 -0.51 -14.34
CA ASN A 190 -17.76 -1.01 -15.49
C ASN A 190 -18.00 -0.07 -16.67
N TYR A 191 -16.94 0.58 -17.18
CA TYR A 191 -17.07 1.46 -18.33
C TYR A 191 -15.81 1.46 -19.19
N ALA A 192 -15.99 1.72 -20.48
CA ALA A 192 -14.95 2.17 -21.39
C ALA A 192 -15.18 3.63 -21.73
N SER A 193 -14.12 4.41 -21.82
CA SER A 193 -14.17 5.82 -22.18
C SER A 193 -13.16 6.09 -23.28
N ILE A 194 -13.61 6.78 -24.31
CA ILE A 194 -12.77 7.23 -25.42
C ILE A 194 -12.86 8.76 -25.45
N LEU A 195 -11.72 9.41 -25.28
CA LEU A 195 -11.56 10.83 -25.51
C LEU A 195 -11.09 11.05 -26.94
N VAL A 196 -11.95 11.66 -27.74
CA VAL A 196 -11.64 12.11 -29.09
C VAL A 196 -11.16 13.54 -29.02
N VAL A 197 -10.01 13.83 -29.64
CA VAL A 197 -9.43 15.16 -29.74
C VAL A 197 -9.32 15.56 -31.20
N SER A 198 -9.73 16.78 -31.53
CA SER A 198 -9.66 17.32 -32.89
C SER A 198 -8.23 17.68 -33.28
N ASN A 199 -7.82 17.27 -34.48
CA ASN A 199 -6.66 17.83 -35.16
C ASN A 199 -7.02 19.10 -35.96
N THR A 200 -8.31 19.34 -36.21
CA THR A 200 -8.85 20.54 -36.87
C THR A 200 -9.40 21.55 -35.84
N ASN A 201 -10.00 22.63 -36.31
CA ASN A 201 -10.52 23.70 -35.45
C ASN A 201 -11.66 23.22 -34.53
N SER A 202 -12.58 22.36 -35.00
CA SER A 202 -13.73 21.92 -34.22
C SER A 202 -14.20 20.50 -34.55
N LEU A 203 -14.60 19.76 -33.51
CA LEU A 203 -15.25 18.45 -33.62
C LEU A 203 -16.71 18.54 -34.10
N LEU A 204 -17.31 19.73 -34.14
CA LEU A 204 -18.70 19.93 -34.55
C LEU A 204 -18.88 19.94 -36.09
N GLU A 205 -17.79 19.83 -36.84
CA GLU A 205 -17.81 19.71 -38.29
C GLU A 205 -18.34 18.33 -38.71
N GLN A 206 -19.19 18.31 -39.76
CA GLN A 206 -19.87 17.08 -40.19
C GLN A 206 -18.91 15.96 -40.61
N GLU A 207 -17.80 16.33 -41.26
CA GLU A 207 -16.76 15.36 -41.66
C GLU A 207 -16.05 14.75 -40.44
N THR A 208 -15.76 15.57 -39.42
CA THR A 208 -15.14 15.10 -38.17
C THR A 208 -16.09 14.22 -37.38
N LEU A 209 -17.39 14.55 -37.34
CA LEU A 209 -18.42 13.72 -36.72
C LEU A 209 -18.63 12.39 -37.43
N SER A 210 -18.42 12.33 -38.75
CA SER A 210 -18.42 11.08 -39.50
C SER A 210 -17.27 10.18 -39.06
N GLU A 211 -16.04 10.70 -38.91
CA GLU A 211 -14.91 9.92 -38.37
C GLU A 211 -15.19 9.44 -36.93
N ILE A 212 -15.80 10.29 -36.08
CA ILE A 212 -16.22 9.90 -34.71
C ILE A 212 -17.29 8.81 -34.75
N SER A 213 -18.23 8.90 -35.69
CA SER A 213 -19.29 7.91 -35.89
C SER A 213 -18.72 6.55 -36.23
N GLU A 214 -17.74 6.49 -37.13
CA GLU A 214 -17.05 5.25 -37.52
C GLU A 214 -16.31 4.61 -36.34
N VAL A 215 -15.67 5.43 -35.48
CA VAL A 215 -15.07 4.96 -34.23
C VAL A 215 -16.11 4.33 -33.30
N ASP A 216 -17.25 4.99 -33.10
CA ASP A 216 -18.34 4.48 -32.26
C ASP A 216 -18.94 3.19 -32.83
N ASP A 217 -19.14 3.11 -34.15
CA ASP A 217 -19.66 1.91 -34.82
C ASP A 217 -18.69 0.72 -34.68
N ALA A 218 -17.39 0.97 -34.86
CA ALA A 218 -16.37 -0.06 -34.71
C ALA A 218 -16.28 -0.59 -33.27
N VAL A 219 -16.43 0.27 -32.26
CA VAL A 219 -16.47 -0.15 -30.85
C VAL A 219 -17.72 -0.97 -30.54
N GLN A 220 -18.90 -0.55 -31.04
CA GLN A 220 -20.14 -1.29 -30.83
C GLN A 220 -20.18 -2.63 -31.60
N ALA A 221 -19.41 -2.77 -32.68
CA ALA A 221 -19.25 -4.03 -33.42
C ALA A 221 -18.32 -5.05 -32.73
N LEU A 222 -17.60 -4.66 -31.65
CA LEU A 222 -16.68 -5.55 -30.95
C LEU A 222 -17.41 -6.74 -30.32
N THR A 223 -16.91 -7.93 -30.65
CA THR A 223 -17.40 -9.21 -30.13
C THR A 223 -16.23 -10.02 -29.58
N VAL A 224 -16.34 -10.50 -28.35
CA VAL A 224 -15.31 -11.32 -27.72
C VAL A 224 -15.62 -12.80 -27.90
N THR A 225 -14.66 -13.60 -28.32
CA THR A 225 -14.82 -15.06 -28.31
C THR A 225 -14.10 -15.65 -27.10
N GLN A 226 -14.85 -16.28 -26.19
CA GLN A 226 -14.30 -16.98 -25.03
C GLN A 226 -13.65 -18.32 -25.43
N ALA A 227 -12.82 -18.89 -24.55
CA ALA A 227 -12.17 -20.18 -24.76
C ALA A 227 -13.15 -21.36 -24.94
N ASN A 228 -14.38 -21.23 -24.45
CA ASN A 228 -15.48 -22.18 -24.63
C ASN A 228 -16.23 -22.02 -25.98
N GLY A 229 -15.80 -21.09 -26.84
CA GLY A 229 -16.43 -20.77 -28.12
C GLY A 229 -17.63 -19.82 -28.04
N THR A 230 -18.01 -19.36 -26.83
CA THR A 230 -19.12 -18.42 -26.64
C THR A 230 -18.71 -17.02 -27.07
N GLN A 231 -19.55 -16.38 -27.89
CA GLN A 231 -19.35 -14.99 -28.30
C GLN A 231 -20.06 -14.04 -27.35
N ILE A 232 -19.36 -13.01 -26.87
CA ILE A 232 -19.90 -11.90 -26.07
C ILE A 232 -19.89 -10.64 -26.94
N PRO A 233 -20.97 -10.36 -27.67
CA PRO A 233 -21.16 -9.09 -28.36
C PRO A 233 -21.37 -7.94 -27.36
N TYR A 234 -21.05 -6.70 -27.79
CA TYR A 234 -21.33 -5.49 -27.00
C TYR A 234 -22.81 -5.40 -26.55
N ASN A 235 -23.72 -5.90 -27.39
CA ASN A 235 -25.15 -5.81 -27.15
C ASN A 235 -25.66 -6.56 -25.90
N GLU A 236 -24.87 -7.52 -25.39
CA GLU A 236 -25.20 -8.29 -24.20
C GLU A 236 -24.63 -7.68 -22.91
N VAL A 237 -23.60 -6.84 -23.03
CA VAL A 237 -22.86 -6.27 -21.88
C VAL A 237 -23.16 -4.80 -21.61
N TYR A 238 -23.77 -4.06 -22.55
CA TYR A 238 -24.10 -2.65 -22.32
C TYR A 238 -25.15 -2.44 -21.23
N SER A 239 -25.10 -1.28 -20.60
CA SER A 239 -26.10 -0.83 -19.62
C SER A 239 -27.39 -0.33 -20.28
N LYS A 240 -28.53 -0.77 -19.74
CA LYS A 240 -29.86 -0.42 -20.25
C LYS A 240 -30.52 0.65 -19.40
N ASN A 241 -31.21 1.58 -20.06
CA ASN A 241 -32.15 2.48 -19.42
C ASN A 241 -33.52 2.34 -20.09
N GLN A 242 -34.52 1.88 -19.33
CA GLN A 242 -35.88 1.60 -19.82
C GLN A 242 -35.91 0.64 -21.02
N GLY A 243 -34.99 -0.34 -21.04
CA GLY A 243 -34.89 -1.34 -22.13
C GLY A 243 -34.06 -0.89 -23.34
N TYR A 244 -33.69 0.38 -23.44
CA TYR A 244 -32.83 0.92 -24.50
C TYR A 244 -31.36 0.97 -24.07
N CYS A 245 -30.45 0.87 -25.03
CA CYS A 245 -29.02 1.07 -24.81
C CYS A 245 -28.75 2.52 -24.40
N VAL A 246 -27.95 2.71 -23.34
CA VAL A 246 -27.47 4.04 -22.97
C VAL A 246 -26.48 4.51 -24.06
N PRO A 247 -26.75 5.63 -24.75
CA PRO A 247 -25.90 6.05 -25.85
C PRO A 247 -24.50 6.42 -25.36
N SER A 248 -23.49 6.11 -26.16
CA SER A 248 -22.08 6.46 -25.88
C SER A 248 -21.88 7.97 -25.77
N HIS A 249 -22.62 8.74 -26.57
CA HIS A 249 -22.67 10.19 -26.52
C HIS A 249 -24.03 10.72 -27.01
N PRO A 250 -24.71 11.61 -26.25
CA PRO A 250 -26.05 12.09 -26.59
C PRO A 250 -26.10 12.90 -27.90
N LEU A 251 -25.16 13.81 -28.15
CA LEU A 251 -25.10 14.57 -29.42
C LEU A 251 -24.80 13.67 -30.63
N LEU A 252 -23.85 12.76 -30.52
CA LEU A 252 -23.53 11.81 -31.59
C LEU A 252 -24.74 10.93 -31.93
N PHE A 253 -25.44 10.42 -30.90
CA PHE A 253 -26.67 9.65 -31.09
C PHE A 253 -27.76 10.46 -31.78
N ALA A 254 -27.96 11.71 -31.38
CA ALA A 254 -28.92 12.63 -32.01
C ALA A 254 -28.57 12.88 -33.49
N TRP A 255 -27.30 13.10 -33.79
CA TRP A 255 -26.81 13.33 -35.14
C TRP A 255 -26.91 12.08 -36.02
N LYS A 256 -26.60 10.89 -35.49
CA LYS A 256 -26.81 9.61 -36.19
C LYS A 256 -28.29 9.37 -36.54
N THR A 257 -29.19 9.75 -35.63
CA THR A 257 -30.64 9.60 -35.83
C THR A 257 -31.20 10.62 -36.82
N ASN A 258 -30.60 11.81 -36.88
CA ASN A 258 -31.01 12.87 -37.79
C ASN A 258 -29.78 13.60 -38.35
N SER A 259 -29.31 13.18 -39.53
CA SER A 259 -28.11 13.72 -40.19
C SER A 259 -28.28 15.18 -40.66
N VAL A 260 -29.51 15.72 -40.64
CA VAL A 260 -29.85 17.11 -40.99
C VAL A 260 -29.74 18.04 -39.77
N LEU A 261 -29.53 17.48 -38.57
CA LEU A 261 -29.50 18.24 -37.33
C LEU A 261 -28.24 19.13 -37.30
N ASN A 262 -28.44 20.43 -37.46
CA ASN A 262 -27.35 21.40 -37.50
C ASN A 262 -26.80 21.64 -36.09
N LEU A 263 -25.66 21.02 -35.80
CA LEU A 263 -24.99 21.09 -34.50
C LEU A 263 -24.34 22.45 -34.21
N LYS A 264 -24.48 23.45 -35.10
CA LYS A 264 -24.00 24.82 -34.88
C LYS A 264 -24.88 25.65 -33.94
N ASN A 265 -26.11 25.21 -33.64
CA ASN A 265 -27.04 25.89 -32.72
C ASN A 265 -27.18 25.15 -31.39
N ILE A 266 -26.07 24.68 -30.82
CA ILE A 266 -26.05 24.01 -29.52
C ILE A 266 -25.76 25.04 -28.44
N THR A 267 -26.52 24.97 -27.34
CA THR A 267 -26.26 25.78 -26.14
C THR A 267 -25.37 25.02 -25.15
N PHE A 268 -24.46 25.73 -24.50
CA PHE A 268 -23.54 25.20 -23.49
C PHE A 268 -23.68 25.98 -22.17
N PRO A 269 -23.59 25.33 -20.99
CA PRO A 269 -23.33 23.91 -20.75
C PRO A 269 -24.58 23.02 -20.83
N ILE A 270 -25.76 23.60 -20.94
CA ILE A 270 -27.03 22.88 -20.94
C ILE A 270 -27.62 22.90 -22.36
N TYR A 271 -27.93 21.72 -22.88
CA TYR A 271 -28.63 21.56 -24.15
C TYR A 271 -29.89 20.71 -23.98
N SER A 272 -31.01 21.18 -24.53
CA SER A 272 -32.28 20.44 -24.50
C SER A 272 -32.45 19.66 -25.80
N LEU A 273 -32.30 18.34 -25.71
CA LEU A 273 -32.48 17.42 -26.83
C LEU A 273 -33.83 16.71 -26.67
N ALA A 274 -34.78 16.98 -27.57
CA ALA A 274 -36.12 16.34 -27.56
C ALA A 274 -36.85 16.39 -26.20
N GLY A 275 -36.67 17.48 -25.44
CA GLY A 275 -37.27 17.65 -24.10
C GLY A 275 -36.46 17.06 -22.94
N GLN A 276 -35.36 16.35 -23.21
CA GLN A 276 -34.40 15.93 -22.20
C GLN A 276 -33.25 16.94 -22.06
N VAL A 277 -32.96 17.32 -20.83
CA VAL A 277 -31.85 18.20 -20.49
C VAL A 277 -30.55 17.39 -20.43
N VAL A 278 -29.59 17.77 -21.26
CA VAL A 278 -28.26 17.18 -21.32
C VAL A 278 -27.23 18.20 -20.85
N TYR A 279 -26.39 17.79 -19.90
CA TYR A 279 -25.28 18.61 -19.42
C TYR A 279 -24.01 18.28 -20.19
N LEU A 280 -23.61 19.17 -21.09
CA LEU A 280 -22.51 18.98 -22.03
C LEU A 280 -21.12 19.22 -21.41
N ALA A 281 -21.01 19.91 -20.27
CA ALA A 281 -19.70 20.26 -19.71
C ALA A 281 -18.90 19.05 -19.21
N ASN A 282 -19.55 17.91 -18.96
CA ASN A 282 -18.84 16.66 -18.62
C ASN A 282 -18.43 15.87 -19.88
N ILE A 283 -18.86 16.27 -21.07
CA ILE A 283 -18.76 15.47 -22.30
C ILE A 283 -17.92 16.17 -23.36
N LEU A 284 -18.01 17.50 -23.45
CA LEU A 284 -17.23 18.34 -24.35
C LEU A 284 -16.14 19.10 -23.60
N GLY A 285 -14.98 19.26 -24.25
CA GLY A 285 -13.83 20.00 -23.72
C GLY A 285 -13.20 20.90 -24.76
N GLY A 286 -12.44 21.90 -24.30
CA GLY A 286 -11.82 22.89 -25.18
C GLY A 286 -12.85 23.67 -26.01
N THR A 287 -13.90 24.14 -25.33
CA THR A 287 -15.04 24.81 -25.96
C THR A 287 -14.78 26.30 -26.16
N VAL A 288 -15.13 26.83 -27.34
CA VAL A 288 -15.21 28.27 -27.60
C VAL A 288 -16.68 28.67 -27.61
N LEU A 289 -17.02 29.67 -26.82
CA LEU A 289 -18.40 30.11 -26.61
C LEU A 289 -18.64 31.46 -27.29
N GLY A 290 -19.83 31.61 -27.84
CA GLY A 290 -20.29 32.80 -28.52
C GLY A 290 -21.27 33.61 -27.67
N GLU A 291 -22.32 34.11 -28.31
CA GLU A 291 -23.31 34.97 -27.67
C GLU A 291 -24.06 34.26 -26.52
N SER A 292 -24.43 35.06 -25.52
CA SER A 292 -25.22 34.59 -24.38
C SER A 292 -26.69 34.40 -24.77
N MET A 293 -27.20 33.19 -24.56
CA MET A 293 -28.61 32.82 -24.68
C MET A 293 -29.17 32.48 -23.29
N GLY A 294 -29.46 33.52 -22.51
CA GLY A 294 -30.00 33.38 -21.16
C GLY A 294 -28.97 32.82 -20.17
N LEU A 295 -29.24 31.64 -19.60
CA LEU A 295 -28.32 30.93 -18.68
C LEU A 295 -27.28 30.05 -19.40
N SER A 296 -27.30 30.01 -20.73
CA SER A 296 -26.36 29.23 -21.54
C SER A 296 -25.76 30.11 -22.64
N GLN A 297 -24.67 29.68 -23.25
CA GLN A 297 -23.99 30.37 -24.34
C GLN A 297 -24.01 29.51 -25.60
N LEU A 298 -23.97 30.15 -26.77
CA LEU A 298 -23.86 29.43 -28.03
C LEU A 298 -22.50 28.72 -28.11
N LEU A 299 -22.51 27.41 -28.37
CA LEU A 299 -21.28 26.65 -28.58
C LEU A 299 -20.79 26.85 -30.02
N LEU A 300 -19.67 27.55 -30.18
CA LEU A 300 -19.07 27.79 -31.50
C LEU A 300 -18.14 26.65 -31.91
N GLU A 301 -17.25 26.25 -30.99
CA GLU A 301 -16.24 25.23 -31.25
C GLU A 301 -16.08 24.30 -30.05
N ALA A 302 -15.69 23.06 -30.30
CA ALA A 302 -15.28 22.11 -29.27
C ALA A 302 -14.10 21.30 -29.78
N LYS A 303 -13.00 21.26 -29.02
CA LYS A 303 -11.78 20.51 -29.40
C LYS A 303 -11.76 19.07 -28.93
N ALA A 304 -12.49 18.73 -27.88
CA ALA A 304 -12.50 17.39 -27.31
C ALA A 304 -13.93 16.89 -27.04
N MET A 305 -14.16 15.60 -27.26
CA MET A 305 -15.43 14.93 -27.03
C MET A 305 -15.18 13.59 -26.35
N ARG A 306 -15.94 13.28 -25.29
CA ARG A 306 -15.83 12.02 -24.55
C ARG A 306 -16.97 11.08 -24.92
N LEU A 307 -16.64 9.94 -25.52
CA LEU A 307 -17.55 8.81 -25.72
C LEU A 307 -17.46 7.89 -24.50
N GLN A 308 -18.60 7.54 -23.90
CA GLN A 308 -18.63 6.80 -22.65
C GLN A 308 -19.57 5.60 -22.74
N TYR A 309 -18.99 4.41 -22.71
CA TYR A 309 -19.69 3.13 -22.86
C TYR A 309 -19.85 2.49 -21.48
N TYR A 310 -21.05 2.59 -20.90
CA TYR A 310 -21.36 1.98 -19.63
C TYR A 310 -21.78 0.52 -19.80
N LEU A 311 -21.21 -0.36 -18.98
CA LEU A 311 -21.44 -1.80 -19.00
C LEU A 311 -22.12 -2.26 -17.72
N LYS A 312 -22.75 -3.45 -17.78
CA LYS A 312 -23.38 -4.06 -16.63
C LYS A 312 -22.36 -4.24 -15.48
N THR A 313 -22.76 -3.81 -14.29
CA THR A 313 -21.90 -3.77 -13.09
C THR A 313 -22.56 -4.51 -11.92
N GLY A 314 -23.32 -5.57 -12.18
CA GLY A 314 -23.93 -6.40 -11.12
C GLY A 314 -22.94 -7.40 -10.52
N GLU A 315 -23.23 -7.99 -9.37
CA GLU A 315 -22.44 -9.10 -8.84
C GLU A 315 -22.68 -10.39 -9.64
N GLY A 316 -21.62 -11.18 -9.87
CA GLY A 316 -21.67 -12.47 -10.57
C GLY A 316 -21.25 -12.42 -12.03
N GLU A 317 -21.86 -13.29 -12.85
CA GLU A 317 -21.44 -13.60 -14.22
C GLU A 317 -21.46 -12.36 -15.16
N ASP A 318 -22.44 -11.47 -15.01
CA ASP A 318 -22.57 -10.28 -15.86
C ASP A 318 -21.38 -9.30 -15.73
N SER A 319 -20.80 -9.17 -14.54
CA SER A 319 -19.61 -8.32 -14.34
C SER A 319 -18.37 -8.97 -14.93
N GLU A 320 -18.18 -10.28 -14.75
CA GLU A 320 -17.04 -11.00 -15.33
C GLU A 320 -17.07 -10.97 -16.87
N ARG A 321 -18.26 -11.11 -17.47
CA ARG A 321 -18.45 -10.91 -18.92
C ARG A 321 -18.10 -9.49 -19.36
N SER A 322 -18.51 -8.49 -18.58
CA SER A 322 -18.20 -7.08 -18.85
C SER A 322 -16.69 -6.80 -18.74
N LYS A 323 -16.01 -7.35 -17.73
CA LYS A 323 -14.55 -7.25 -17.58
C LYS A 323 -13.82 -7.89 -18.75
N THR A 324 -14.25 -9.08 -19.16
CA THR A 324 -13.69 -9.78 -20.33
C THR A 324 -13.84 -8.94 -21.60
N TRP A 325 -15.00 -8.29 -21.79
CA TRP A 325 -15.22 -7.37 -22.90
C TRP A 325 -14.30 -6.14 -22.82
N LEU A 326 -14.10 -5.55 -21.64
CA LEU A 326 -13.19 -4.42 -21.44
C LEU A 326 -11.73 -4.76 -21.79
N ILE A 327 -11.26 -5.95 -21.40
CA ILE A 327 -9.91 -6.42 -21.75
C ILE A 327 -9.76 -6.55 -23.26
N HIS A 328 -10.75 -7.15 -23.93
CA HIS A 328 -10.74 -7.25 -25.39
C HIS A 328 -10.81 -5.88 -26.07
N PHE A 329 -11.63 -4.96 -25.56
CA PHE A 329 -11.69 -3.57 -26.01
C PHE A 329 -10.31 -2.90 -25.96
N LEU A 330 -9.58 -3.01 -24.85
CA LEU A 330 -8.24 -2.44 -24.70
C LEU A 330 -7.25 -3.00 -25.73
N ASN A 331 -7.34 -4.29 -26.05
CA ASN A 331 -6.47 -4.93 -27.05
C ASN A 331 -6.75 -4.47 -28.48
N GLN A 332 -8.00 -4.11 -28.81
CA GLN A 332 -8.40 -3.72 -30.16
C GLN A 332 -8.34 -2.21 -30.39
N VAL A 333 -8.71 -1.41 -29.39
CA VAL A 333 -8.87 0.06 -29.55
C VAL A 333 -7.57 0.75 -29.95
N GLY A 334 -6.40 0.24 -29.53
CA GLY A 334 -5.10 0.78 -29.92
C GLY A 334 -4.78 0.63 -31.42
N ASN A 335 -5.42 -0.31 -32.11
CA ASN A 335 -5.27 -0.49 -33.57
C ASN A 335 -6.34 0.27 -34.36
N LEU A 336 -7.36 0.80 -33.67
CA LEU A 336 -8.52 1.38 -34.31
C LEU A 336 -8.17 2.60 -35.17
N GLU A 337 -7.31 3.49 -34.64
CA GLU A 337 -6.83 4.68 -35.33
C GLU A 337 -6.18 4.36 -36.69
N LYS A 338 -5.37 3.29 -36.73
CA LYS A 338 -4.72 2.82 -37.96
C LYS A 338 -5.71 2.12 -38.90
N SER A 339 -6.59 1.30 -38.36
CA SER A 339 -7.54 0.51 -39.15
C SER A 339 -8.59 1.35 -39.86
N LEU A 340 -9.05 2.42 -39.20
CA LEU A 340 -10.02 3.38 -39.74
C LEU A 340 -9.35 4.52 -40.52
N ALA A 341 -8.01 4.53 -40.60
CA ALA A 341 -7.22 5.57 -41.27
C ALA A 341 -7.63 7.00 -40.86
N LEU A 342 -7.84 7.21 -39.55
CA LEU A 342 -8.29 8.48 -38.98
C LEU A 342 -7.27 9.59 -39.29
N LYS A 343 -7.75 10.75 -39.76
CA LYS A 343 -6.88 11.89 -40.11
C LYS A 343 -7.20 13.13 -39.29
N LYS A 344 -8.48 13.34 -38.98
CA LYS A 344 -8.96 14.56 -38.35
C LYS A 344 -9.07 14.46 -36.83
N ILE A 345 -9.03 13.25 -36.31
CA ILE A 345 -9.18 13.00 -34.87
C ILE A 345 -8.02 12.17 -34.33
N GLN A 346 -7.66 12.45 -33.08
CA GLN A 346 -6.80 11.62 -32.25
C GLN A 346 -7.65 10.96 -31.17
N VAL A 347 -7.37 9.69 -30.88
CA VAL A 347 -8.15 8.89 -29.94
C VAL A 347 -7.30 8.50 -28.73
N VAL A 348 -7.77 8.85 -27.53
CA VAL A 348 -7.20 8.42 -26.26
C VAL A 348 -8.26 7.60 -25.52
N TYR A 349 -7.89 6.49 -24.89
CA TYR A 349 -8.85 5.58 -24.28
C TYR A 349 -8.44 5.20 -22.86
N PHE A 350 -9.43 4.94 -22.01
CA PHE A 350 -9.26 4.39 -20.67
C PHE A 350 -10.50 3.59 -20.26
N THR A 351 -10.33 2.64 -19.36
CA THR A 351 -11.45 1.82 -18.83
C THR A 351 -11.44 1.83 -17.30
N SER A 352 -12.51 1.32 -16.70
CA SER A 352 -12.55 1.07 -15.25
C SER A 352 -11.48 0.06 -14.78
N LEU A 353 -11.00 -0.83 -15.65
CA LEU A 353 -9.97 -1.83 -15.35
C LEU A 353 -8.54 -1.36 -15.60
N SER A 354 -8.35 -0.30 -16.38
CA SER A 354 -7.01 0.13 -16.80
C SER A 354 -6.06 0.35 -15.62
N ARG A 355 -6.54 0.96 -14.52
CA ARG A 355 -5.71 1.17 -13.33
C ARG A 355 -5.26 -0.13 -12.68
N GLN A 356 -6.15 -1.11 -12.60
CA GLN A 356 -5.87 -2.41 -11.99
C GLN A 356 -4.90 -3.22 -12.87
N LEU A 357 -5.12 -3.25 -14.18
CA LEU A 357 -4.25 -3.93 -15.14
C LEU A 357 -2.85 -3.33 -15.19
N GLU A 358 -2.70 -2.01 -15.12
CA GLU A 358 -1.39 -1.36 -15.05
C GLU A 358 -0.64 -1.71 -13.76
N PHE A 359 -1.37 -1.81 -12.64
CA PHE A 359 -0.79 -2.22 -11.35
C PHE A 359 -0.34 -3.68 -11.37
N GLU A 360 -1.14 -4.57 -11.96
CA GLU A 360 -0.80 -5.98 -12.13
C GLU A 360 0.40 -6.17 -13.07
N ALA A 361 0.41 -5.48 -14.22
CA ALA A 361 1.52 -5.50 -15.16
C ALA A 361 2.82 -5.02 -14.51
N THR A 362 2.76 -3.91 -13.75
CA THR A 362 3.91 -3.41 -12.98
C THR A 362 4.35 -4.46 -11.96
N SER A 363 3.42 -5.09 -11.23
CA SER A 363 3.73 -6.15 -10.26
C SER A 363 4.45 -7.33 -10.91
N MET A 364 4.01 -7.76 -12.10
CA MET A 364 4.65 -8.84 -12.87
C MET A 364 6.08 -8.49 -13.30
N THR A 365 6.40 -7.22 -13.56
CA THR A 365 7.79 -6.81 -13.86
C THR A 365 8.69 -6.82 -12.62
N VAL A 366 8.13 -6.67 -11.42
CA VAL A 366 8.89 -6.63 -10.16
C VAL A 366 9.09 -8.03 -9.55
N ILE A 367 8.18 -8.99 -9.78
CA ILE A 367 8.32 -10.38 -9.28
C ILE A 367 9.69 -11.02 -9.59
N PRO A 368 10.25 -10.91 -10.83
CA PRO A 368 11.61 -11.39 -11.13
C PRO A 368 12.70 -10.73 -10.28
N LEU A 369 12.56 -9.45 -9.95
CA LEU A 369 13.51 -8.74 -9.09
C LEU A 369 13.45 -9.26 -7.65
N PHE A 370 12.27 -9.62 -7.15
CA PHE A 370 12.17 -10.33 -5.86
C PHE A 370 12.86 -11.67 -5.91
N HIS A 371 12.69 -12.46 -6.97
CA HIS A 371 13.40 -13.74 -7.13
C HIS A 371 14.92 -13.53 -7.15
N LEU A 372 15.42 -12.51 -7.85
CA LEU A 372 16.84 -12.17 -7.85
C LEU A 372 17.31 -11.73 -6.46
N ALA A 373 16.55 -10.89 -5.77
CA ALA A 373 16.86 -10.46 -4.41
C ALA A 373 16.90 -11.67 -3.46
N TYR A 374 15.92 -12.58 -3.52
CA TYR A 374 15.93 -13.82 -2.76
C TYR A 374 17.12 -14.71 -3.10
N LEU A 375 17.50 -14.82 -4.37
CA LEU A 375 18.69 -15.57 -4.79
C LEU A 375 19.96 -14.94 -4.22
N LEU A 376 20.11 -13.61 -4.28
CA LEU A 376 21.25 -12.90 -3.71
C LEU A 376 21.28 -13.01 -2.19
N ILE A 377 20.13 -12.96 -1.53
CA ILE A 377 19.99 -13.20 -0.09
C ILE A 377 20.39 -14.62 0.27
N ILE A 378 19.97 -15.63 -0.50
CA ILE A 378 20.33 -17.03 -0.26
C ILE A 378 21.82 -17.25 -0.54
N LEU A 379 22.38 -16.66 -1.60
CA LEU A 379 23.81 -16.72 -1.87
C LEU A 379 24.59 -16.06 -0.73
N PHE A 380 24.16 -14.87 -0.31
CA PHE A 380 24.72 -14.19 0.85
C PHE A 380 24.54 -15.00 2.13
N ALA A 381 23.41 -15.70 2.34
CA ALA A 381 23.16 -16.60 3.46
C ALA A 381 24.13 -17.78 3.48
N VAL A 382 24.40 -18.35 2.31
CA VAL A 382 25.30 -19.49 2.13
C VAL A 382 26.74 -19.05 2.35
N THR A 383 27.12 -17.83 1.93
CA THR A 383 28.45 -17.28 2.18
C THR A 383 28.64 -16.73 3.60
N SER A 384 27.58 -16.15 4.16
CA SER A 384 27.51 -15.50 5.47
C SER A 384 26.74 -16.43 6.42
N SER A 385 27.42 -17.49 6.86
CA SER A 385 27.10 -18.34 8.01
C SER A 385 25.65 -18.30 8.53
N PHE A 386 24.85 -19.34 8.28
CA PHE A 386 23.61 -19.83 8.95
C PHE A 386 22.57 -18.88 9.64
N GLY A 387 22.86 -17.65 10.08
CA GLY A 387 21.91 -16.72 10.70
C GLY A 387 20.86 -16.18 9.72
N VAL A 388 21.19 -16.10 8.44
CA VAL A 388 20.18 -15.77 7.41
C VAL A 388 19.14 -16.89 7.26
N ILE A 389 19.48 -18.14 7.59
CA ILE A 389 18.52 -19.26 7.59
C ILE A 389 17.48 -19.07 8.70
N SER A 390 17.86 -18.60 9.89
CA SER A 390 16.87 -18.31 10.94
C SER A 390 15.88 -17.20 10.55
N ALA A 391 16.34 -16.17 9.82
CA ALA A 391 15.47 -15.12 9.31
C ALA A 391 14.51 -15.66 8.23
N ALA A 392 14.98 -16.49 7.31
CA ALA A 392 14.14 -17.14 6.30
C ALA A 392 13.09 -18.06 6.93
N LEU A 393 13.48 -18.89 7.91
CA LEU A 393 12.55 -19.76 8.64
C LEU A 393 11.47 -18.95 9.38
N ALA A 394 11.84 -17.79 9.93
CA ALA A 394 10.90 -16.90 10.60
C ALA A 394 9.88 -16.31 9.64
N VAL A 395 10.30 -15.88 8.43
CA VAL A 395 9.39 -15.40 7.38
C VAL A 395 8.38 -16.48 7.00
N VAL A 396 8.84 -17.71 6.75
CA VAL A 396 7.95 -18.84 6.43
C VAL A 396 6.97 -19.10 7.57
N SER A 397 7.44 -19.08 8.82
CA SER A 397 6.60 -19.33 10.00
C SER A 397 5.56 -18.23 10.25
N GLY A 398 5.99 -16.96 10.16
CA GLY A 398 5.14 -15.80 10.39
C GLY A 398 4.07 -15.65 9.31
N PHE A 399 4.47 -15.75 8.04
CA PHE A 399 3.53 -15.66 6.92
C PHE A 399 2.60 -16.87 6.89
N GLY A 400 3.15 -18.06 7.09
CA GLY A 400 2.37 -19.30 7.18
C GLY A 400 1.32 -19.25 8.29
N LEU A 401 1.66 -18.77 9.48
CA LEU A 401 0.69 -18.62 10.57
C LEU A 401 -0.43 -17.63 10.21
N MET A 402 -0.08 -16.46 9.65
CA MET A 402 -1.08 -15.44 9.30
C MET A 402 -2.04 -15.94 8.21
N LEU A 403 -1.53 -16.63 7.21
CA LEU A 403 -2.34 -17.28 6.18
C LEU A 403 -3.20 -18.41 6.75
N TYR A 404 -2.67 -19.18 7.70
CA TYR A 404 -3.43 -20.24 8.38
C TYR A 404 -4.59 -19.69 9.22
N ILE A 405 -4.44 -18.52 9.82
CA ILE A 405 -5.49 -17.81 10.56
C ILE A 405 -6.49 -17.12 9.61
N GLY A 406 -6.19 -17.06 8.30
CA GLY A 406 -7.06 -16.45 7.29
C GLY A 406 -6.90 -14.94 7.15
N VAL A 407 -5.75 -14.38 7.55
CA VAL A 407 -5.47 -12.96 7.33
C VAL A 407 -5.16 -12.73 5.84
N PRO A 408 -5.88 -11.84 5.14
CA PRO A 408 -5.65 -11.60 3.71
C PRO A 408 -4.21 -11.21 3.39
N PHE A 409 -3.67 -11.80 2.31
CA PHE A 409 -2.34 -11.45 1.81
C PHE A 409 -2.44 -10.34 0.77
N VAL A 410 -1.47 -9.44 0.81
CA VAL A 410 -1.41 -8.24 -0.02
C VAL A 410 0.01 -8.10 -0.53
N ILE A 411 0.21 -7.61 -1.75
CA ILE A 411 1.51 -7.48 -2.39
C ILE A 411 2.49 -6.65 -1.56
N ILE A 412 2.01 -5.62 -0.85
CA ILE A 412 2.86 -4.81 0.04
C ILE A 412 3.46 -5.64 1.20
N VAL A 413 2.79 -6.70 1.65
CA VAL A 413 3.28 -7.62 2.68
C VAL A 413 4.51 -8.37 2.18
N ALA A 414 4.60 -8.69 0.89
CA ALA A 414 5.77 -9.37 0.32
C ALA A 414 7.08 -8.59 0.57
N ASN A 415 7.02 -7.25 0.55
CA ASN A 415 8.16 -6.39 0.85
C ASN A 415 8.69 -6.53 2.29
N SER A 416 7.84 -6.94 3.24
CA SER A 416 8.24 -7.08 4.63
C SER A 416 9.32 -8.15 4.82
N ALA A 417 9.33 -9.20 4.01
CA ALA A 417 10.34 -10.26 4.07
C ALA A 417 11.75 -9.69 3.88
N PHE A 418 11.93 -8.74 2.97
CA PHE A 418 13.21 -8.07 2.75
C PHE A 418 13.63 -7.22 3.95
N LEU A 419 12.70 -6.49 4.56
CA LEU A 419 12.97 -5.68 5.75
C LEU A 419 13.41 -6.55 6.94
N ILE A 420 12.73 -7.68 7.15
CA ILE A 420 13.04 -8.62 8.23
C ILE A 420 14.40 -9.26 8.03
N LEU A 421 14.80 -9.54 6.79
CA LEU A 421 16.15 -10.03 6.51
C LEU A 421 17.23 -9.00 6.85
N GLY A 422 16.97 -7.70 6.61
CA GLY A 422 17.86 -6.61 7.01
C GLY A 422 18.10 -6.58 8.53
N VAL A 423 17.01 -6.60 9.31
CA VAL A 423 17.08 -6.73 10.79
C VAL A 423 17.78 -8.05 11.17
N GLY A 424 17.47 -9.10 10.42
CA GLY A 424 18.08 -10.43 10.43
C GLY A 424 19.59 -10.44 10.55
N VAL A 425 20.21 -9.71 9.62
CA VAL A 425 21.65 -9.63 9.45
C VAL A 425 22.29 -8.77 10.53
N ASP A 426 21.65 -7.69 10.97
CA ASP A 426 22.16 -6.81 12.02
C ASP A 426 22.33 -7.54 13.35
N ASP A 427 21.26 -8.18 13.84
CA ASP A 427 21.30 -8.94 15.11
C ASP A 427 22.30 -10.10 15.04
N MET A 428 22.44 -10.75 13.87
CA MET A 428 23.43 -11.79 13.63
C MET A 428 24.86 -11.26 13.82
N PHE A 429 25.18 -10.11 13.23
CA PHE A 429 26.50 -9.48 13.38
C PHE A 429 26.79 -9.10 14.83
N ILE A 430 25.79 -8.58 15.56
CA ILE A 430 25.93 -8.23 16.98
C ILE A 430 26.24 -9.50 17.80
N MET A 431 25.51 -10.60 17.58
CA MET A 431 25.76 -11.87 18.29
C MET A 431 27.13 -12.48 17.97
N ILE A 432 27.54 -12.51 16.69
CA ILE A 432 28.87 -13.02 16.29
C ILE A 432 29.98 -12.16 16.89
N SER A 433 29.84 -10.83 16.86
CA SER A 433 30.83 -9.91 17.44
C SER A 433 31.00 -10.15 18.94
N ALA A 434 29.90 -10.36 19.66
CA ALA A 434 29.96 -10.69 21.09
C ALA A 434 30.59 -12.07 21.34
N TRP A 435 30.32 -13.05 20.48
CA TRP A 435 30.93 -14.38 20.57
C TRP A 435 32.44 -14.36 20.32
N GLN A 436 32.91 -13.58 19.34
CA GLN A 436 34.35 -13.42 19.07
C GLN A 436 35.11 -12.76 20.24
N LYS A 437 34.41 -11.96 21.06
CA LYS A 437 34.97 -11.34 22.28
C LYS A 437 35.02 -12.28 23.49
N THR A 438 34.46 -13.49 23.40
CA THR A 438 34.53 -14.48 24.50
C THR A 438 35.89 -15.18 24.56
N ASN A 439 36.29 -15.62 25.76
CA ASN A 439 37.53 -16.38 25.91
C ASN A 439 37.37 -17.78 25.33
N LEU A 440 38.37 -18.21 24.57
CA LEU A 440 38.39 -19.50 23.87
C LEU A 440 38.68 -20.69 24.79
N VAL A 441 39.12 -20.41 26.03
CA VAL A 441 39.40 -21.41 27.06
C VAL A 441 38.12 -21.82 27.79
N ASP A 442 37.11 -20.94 27.79
CA ASP A 442 35.84 -21.18 28.47
C ASP A 442 35.03 -22.26 27.76
N SER A 443 34.24 -23.01 28.53
CA SER A 443 33.36 -24.02 27.96
C SER A 443 32.28 -23.37 27.06
N ILE A 444 31.83 -24.07 26.02
CA ILE A 444 30.88 -23.52 25.03
C ILE A 444 29.58 -23.04 25.66
N LYS A 445 29.08 -23.77 26.66
CA LYS A 445 27.91 -23.39 27.47
C LYS A 445 28.13 -22.06 28.22
N GLU A 446 29.34 -21.83 28.71
CA GLU A 446 29.70 -20.61 29.44
C GLU A 446 29.94 -19.43 28.51
N ARG A 447 30.58 -19.67 27.36
CA ARG A 447 30.69 -18.69 26.27
C ARG A 447 29.31 -18.22 25.80
N MET A 448 28.39 -19.16 25.54
CA MET A 448 27.03 -18.84 25.08
C MET A 448 26.23 -18.08 26.15
N SER A 449 26.33 -18.53 27.41
CA SER A 449 25.75 -17.87 28.57
C SER A 449 26.21 -16.40 28.70
N ASN A 450 27.49 -16.13 28.49
CA ASN A 450 28.07 -14.78 28.54
C ASN A 450 27.57 -13.91 27.37
N VAL A 451 27.53 -14.44 26.14
CA VAL A 451 27.00 -13.72 24.97
C VAL A 451 25.54 -13.33 25.19
N TYR A 452 24.71 -14.25 25.64
CA TYR A 452 23.28 -14.00 25.81
C TYR A 452 23.01 -12.99 26.93
N SER A 453 23.78 -13.05 28.02
CA SER A 453 23.64 -12.08 29.12
C SER A 453 23.92 -10.62 28.71
N LYS A 454 24.69 -10.41 27.63
CA LYS A 454 25.11 -9.09 27.14
C LYS A 454 24.31 -8.59 25.94
N VAL A 455 23.94 -9.49 25.02
CA VAL A 455 23.36 -9.12 23.72
C VAL A 455 21.85 -9.33 23.67
N ALA A 456 21.34 -10.38 24.31
CA ALA A 456 19.93 -10.76 24.16
C ALA A 456 18.98 -9.70 24.73
N VAL A 457 19.38 -8.94 25.76
CA VAL A 457 18.59 -7.83 26.31
C VAL A 457 18.35 -6.75 25.25
N SER A 458 19.40 -6.32 24.53
CA SER A 458 19.31 -5.30 23.47
C SER A 458 18.42 -5.76 22.32
N ILE A 459 18.66 -6.98 21.81
CA ILE A 459 17.87 -7.60 20.72
C ILE A 459 16.39 -7.69 21.11
N THR A 460 16.09 -8.05 22.36
CA THR A 460 14.71 -8.19 22.87
C THR A 460 14.00 -6.84 22.88
N ILE A 461 14.67 -5.78 23.34
CA ILE A 461 14.08 -4.44 23.42
C ILE A 461 13.78 -3.91 22.01
N THR A 462 14.73 -4.01 21.09
CA THR A 462 14.56 -3.52 19.71
C THR A 462 13.42 -4.23 18.99
N ASN A 463 13.35 -5.56 19.08
CA ASN A 463 12.31 -6.35 18.39
C ASN A 463 10.91 -6.16 19.02
N ILE A 464 10.81 -6.10 20.36
CA ILE A 464 9.52 -5.87 21.04
C ILE A 464 9.00 -4.46 20.77
N LEU A 465 9.85 -3.42 20.85
CA LEU A 465 9.42 -2.04 20.60
C LEU A 465 8.98 -1.84 19.13
N ALA A 466 9.69 -2.48 18.19
CA ALA A 466 9.33 -2.47 16.78
C ALA A 466 7.99 -3.19 16.50
N PHE A 467 7.64 -4.21 17.28
CA PHE A 467 6.34 -4.90 17.21
C PHE A 467 5.18 -3.99 17.65
N TYR A 468 5.32 -3.32 18.80
CA TYR A 468 4.25 -2.50 19.38
C TYR A 468 3.95 -1.20 18.62
N THR A 469 4.94 -0.64 17.92
CA THR A 469 4.80 0.67 17.26
C THR A 469 3.94 0.63 15.98
N ARG A 470 3.50 -0.55 15.52
CA ARG A 470 3.03 -0.74 14.14
C ARG A 470 1.52 -0.78 13.91
N ILE A 471 0.67 -0.78 14.93
CA ILE A 471 -0.76 -1.14 14.77
C ILE A 471 -1.69 0.08 14.57
N MET A 472 -1.19 1.32 14.68
CA MET A 472 -2.03 2.53 14.77
C MET A 472 -2.40 3.17 13.42
N THR A 473 -2.70 2.39 12.38
CA THR A 473 -3.10 2.91 11.06
C THR A 473 -4.54 2.55 10.72
N SER A 474 -5.25 3.45 10.06
CA SER A 474 -6.64 3.26 9.61
C SER A 474 -6.74 2.59 8.23
N PHE A 475 -5.61 2.43 7.53
CA PHE A 475 -5.52 1.78 6.22
C PHE A 475 -5.30 0.28 6.36
N ARG A 476 -6.15 -0.51 5.70
CA ARG A 476 -6.14 -1.97 5.80
C ARG A 476 -4.84 -2.60 5.27
N SER A 477 -4.29 -2.08 4.18
CA SER A 477 -2.97 -2.51 3.67
C SER A 477 -1.84 -2.38 4.64
N VAL A 478 -1.77 -1.24 5.31
CA VAL A 478 -0.74 -0.99 6.30
C VAL A 478 -1.00 -1.86 7.54
N GLN A 479 -2.24 -2.03 7.98
CA GLN A 479 -2.56 -2.96 9.08
C GLN A 479 -2.08 -4.39 8.79
N TYR A 480 -2.39 -4.95 7.62
CA TYR A 480 -1.92 -6.28 7.24
C TYR A 480 -0.40 -6.35 7.18
N PHE A 481 0.25 -5.38 6.52
CA PHE A 481 1.71 -5.28 6.52
C PHE A 481 2.29 -5.29 7.95
N CYS A 482 1.68 -4.56 8.87
CA CYS A 482 2.13 -4.44 10.24
C CYS A 482 1.94 -5.73 11.05
N ILE A 483 0.78 -6.39 10.92
CA ILE A 483 0.47 -7.65 11.60
C ILE A 483 1.39 -8.77 11.10
N TYR A 484 1.57 -8.88 9.78
CA TYR A 484 2.49 -9.85 9.17
C TYR A 484 3.93 -9.59 9.58
N THR A 485 4.41 -8.34 9.47
CA THR A 485 5.80 -8.02 9.85
C THR A 485 6.02 -8.23 11.34
N GLY A 486 5.08 -7.79 12.19
CA GLY A 486 5.17 -7.92 13.63
C GLY A 486 5.24 -9.39 14.07
N THR A 487 4.31 -10.21 13.59
CA THR A 487 4.32 -11.65 13.91
C THR A 487 5.60 -12.31 13.42
N THR A 488 6.08 -11.93 12.25
CA THR A 488 7.33 -12.48 11.70
C THR A 488 8.55 -12.05 12.51
N LEU A 489 8.61 -10.80 12.99
CA LEU A 489 9.67 -10.33 13.89
C LEU A 489 9.65 -11.07 15.24
N LEU A 490 8.47 -11.43 15.74
CA LEU A 490 8.32 -12.26 16.94
C LEU A 490 8.94 -13.65 16.72
N PHE A 491 8.59 -14.33 15.64
CA PHE A 491 9.20 -15.62 15.30
C PHE A 491 10.70 -15.50 15.04
N TYR A 492 11.12 -14.43 14.39
CA TYR A 492 12.52 -14.12 14.14
C TYR A 492 13.32 -14.01 15.43
N TYR A 493 12.80 -13.25 16.41
CA TYR A 493 13.40 -13.14 17.72
C TYR A 493 13.60 -14.52 18.39
N PHE A 494 12.57 -15.37 18.38
CA PHE A 494 12.68 -16.71 18.92
C PHE A 494 13.71 -17.57 18.17
N TYR A 495 13.74 -17.50 16.84
CA TYR A 495 14.66 -18.28 16.01
C TYR A 495 16.10 -17.79 16.09
N ASN A 496 16.31 -16.50 16.32
CA ASN A 496 17.63 -15.93 16.56
C ASN A 496 18.23 -16.50 17.87
N ILE A 497 17.45 -16.49 18.96
CA ILE A 497 17.91 -17.00 20.27
C ILE A 497 17.98 -18.54 20.32
N THR A 498 17.22 -19.26 19.50
CA THR A 498 17.21 -20.73 19.53
C THR A 498 18.06 -21.32 18.41
N CYS A 499 17.58 -21.24 17.17
CA CYS A 499 18.20 -21.83 16.00
C CYS A 499 19.60 -21.23 15.75
N PHE A 500 19.73 -19.91 15.68
CA PHE A 500 21.01 -19.27 15.41
C PHE A 500 21.99 -19.41 16.59
N GLY A 501 21.49 -19.29 17.82
CA GLY A 501 22.24 -19.65 19.04
C GLY A 501 22.82 -21.06 19.02
N ALA A 502 22.01 -22.05 18.68
CA ALA A 502 22.43 -23.44 18.58
C ALA A 502 23.51 -23.63 17.51
N PHE A 503 23.36 -22.98 16.36
CA PHE A 503 24.38 -22.98 15.31
C PHE A 503 25.71 -22.41 15.81
N MET A 504 25.69 -21.29 16.53
CA MET A 504 26.90 -20.71 17.11
C MET A 504 27.55 -21.63 18.16
N ALA A 505 26.76 -22.34 18.96
CA ALA A 505 27.30 -23.33 19.90
C ALA A 505 27.97 -24.52 19.17
N LEU A 506 27.38 -24.99 18.06
CA LEU A 506 27.96 -26.05 17.22
C LEU A 506 29.22 -25.57 16.50
N ASP A 507 29.23 -24.33 16.00
CA ASP A 507 30.41 -23.73 15.40
C ASP A 507 31.53 -23.55 16.44
N GLY A 508 31.18 -23.18 17.67
CA GLY A 508 32.11 -23.21 18.80
C GLY A 508 32.74 -24.59 19.05
N LYS A 509 31.97 -25.68 18.91
CA LYS A 509 32.52 -27.06 19.01
C LYS A 509 33.52 -27.31 17.89
N ARG A 510 33.20 -26.90 16.67
CA ARG A 510 34.08 -27.01 15.50
C ARG A 510 35.36 -26.19 15.66
N GLU A 511 35.24 -24.97 16.19
CA GLU A 511 36.36 -24.06 16.47
C GLU A 511 37.36 -24.72 17.44
N VAL A 512 36.87 -25.25 18.57
CA VAL A 512 37.72 -25.92 19.57
C VAL A 512 38.41 -27.15 18.98
N VAL A 513 37.70 -27.97 18.21
CA VAL A 513 38.30 -29.13 17.53
C VAL A 513 39.40 -28.70 16.57
N CYS A 514 39.15 -27.71 15.70
CA CYS A 514 40.17 -27.23 14.74
C CYS A 514 41.42 -26.69 15.47
N LEU A 515 41.26 -26.05 16.63
CA LEU A 515 42.38 -25.58 17.45
C LEU A 515 43.18 -26.72 18.10
N CYS A 516 42.51 -27.75 18.61
CA CYS A 516 43.18 -28.95 19.13
C CYS A 516 43.97 -29.67 18.03
N TRP A 517 43.46 -29.69 16.80
CA TRP A 517 44.17 -30.22 15.63
C TRP A 517 45.40 -29.37 15.27
N LEU A 518 45.29 -28.04 15.29
CA LEU A 518 46.42 -27.14 14.99
C LEU A 518 47.52 -27.18 16.05
N LYS A 519 47.20 -27.57 17.29
CA LYS A 519 48.11 -27.60 18.43
C LYS A 519 48.82 -28.95 18.63
N ARG A 520 48.50 -29.98 17.82
CA ARG A 520 49.26 -31.25 17.85
C ARG A 520 50.67 -31.03 17.29
N PRO A 521 51.75 -31.38 18.02
CA PRO A 521 53.09 -31.37 17.45
C PRO A 521 53.18 -32.38 16.32
N GLU A 522 53.76 -31.98 15.19
CA GLU A 522 54.05 -32.86 14.06
C GLU A 522 54.93 -34.02 14.54
N THR A 523 54.41 -35.24 14.55
CA THR A 523 55.25 -36.44 14.50
C THR A 523 55.70 -36.62 13.04
N PRO A 524 57.00 -36.83 12.79
CA PRO A 524 57.54 -36.88 11.43
C PRO A 524 57.28 -38.26 10.84
N ASP A 525 56.06 -38.50 10.36
CA ASP A 525 55.74 -39.44 9.27
C ASP A 525 54.23 -39.61 9.17
N GLN A 526 53.55 -38.63 8.57
CA GLN A 526 52.26 -38.91 7.96
C GLN A 526 52.00 -37.98 6.76
N LYS A 527 52.35 -38.48 5.56
CA LYS A 527 51.83 -37.94 4.30
C LYS A 527 50.30 -38.03 4.34
N CYS A 528 49.63 -36.90 4.54
CA CYS A 528 48.19 -36.77 4.33
C CYS A 528 47.92 -35.70 3.27
N SER A 529 48.05 -36.11 2.00
CA SER A 529 47.45 -35.40 0.88
C SER A 529 45.95 -35.76 0.80
N SER A 530 45.12 -34.75 0.52
CA SER A 530 43.71 -34.83 0.08
C SER A 530 42.56 -34.75 1.12
N LEU A 531 42.60 -33.83 2.10
CA LEU A 531 41.34 -33.32 2.71
C LEU A 531 41.49 -31.91 3.32
N LYS A 532 42.05 -30.97 2.54
CA LYS A 532 42.28 -29.56 2.94
C LYS A 532 41.02 -28.66 2.90
N LYS A 533 39.82 -29.12 3.30
CA LYS A 533 38.59 -28.30 3.11
C LYS A 533 37.63 -28.02 4.28
N PRO A 534 37.70 -28.58 5.51
CA PRO A 534 36.72 -28.21 6.53
C PRO A 534 37.14 -27.04 7.44
N CYS A 535 38.44 -26.76 7.61
CA CYS A 535 38.90 -25.58 8.35
C CYS A 535 39.19 -24.41 7.39
N ARG A 536 38.17 -23.85 6.73
CA ARG A 536 38.24 -22.45 6.29
C ARG A 536 37.81 -21.58 7.45
N LEU A 537 38.70 -21.37 8.42
CA LEU A 537 38.64 -20.13 9.19
C LEU A 537 38.88 -18.97 8.20
N PRO A 538 38.31 -17.78 8.42
CA PRO A 538 38.81 -16.56 7.81
C PRO A 538 40.26 -16.41 8.26
N CYS A 539 41.19 -16.89 7.45
CA CYS A 539 42.60 -16.95 7.76
C CYS A 539 43.17 -15.58 7.41
N ASN A 540 43.32 -14.71 8.41
CA ASN A 540 44.26 -13.59 8.43
C ASN A 540 44.44 -13.08 9.86
N SER A 541 45.09 -13.87 10.72
CA SER A 541 45.97 -13.35 11.78
C SER A 541 46.57 -14.49 12.62
N LEU A 542 47.84 -14.31 12.97
CA LEU A 542 48.63 -15.19 13.83
C LEU A 542 48.17 -15.00 15.29
N ARG A 543 47.62 -16.06 15.87
CA ARG A 543 46.84 -16.04 17.12
C ARG A 543 47.73 -15.95 18.37
N ASP A 544 47.70 -14.83 19.09
CA ASP A 544 48.38 -14.73 20.40
C ASP A 544 47.52 -15.34 21.52
N LYS A 545 48.17 -16.01 22.48
CA LYS A 545 47.54 -17.00 23.37
C LYS A 545 46.53 -16.44 24.38
N HIS A 546 46.39 -15.13 24.55
CA HIS A 546 45.56 -14.53 25.62
C HIS A 546 44.66 -13.34 25.22
N LYS A 547 44.59 -12.94 23.94
CA LYS A 547 43.63 -11.94 23.47
C LYS A 547 43.21 -12.29 22.05
N ALA A 548 41.90 -12.27 21.77
CA ALA A 548 41.40 -12.31 20.40
C ALA A 548 42.05 -11.17 19.60
N ASP A 549 42.54 -11.47 18.40
CA ASP A 549 43.13 -10.47 17.51
C ASP A 549 42.16 -9.29 17.35
N ILE A 550 42.66 -8.07 17.58
CA ILE A 550 41.83 -6.86 17.54
C ILE A 550 41.51 -6.56 16.08
N HIS A 551 40.24 -6.69 15.70
CA HIS A 551 39.76 -6.41 14.35
C HIS A 551 40.23 -5.00 13.88
N PRO A 552 40.72 -4.81 12.63
CA PRO A 552 41.24 -3.53 12.16
C PRO A 552 40.26 -2.36 12.35
N MET A 553 38.97 -2.62 12.17
CA MET A 553 37.92 -1.63 12.42
C MET A 553 37.84 -1.20 13.89
N SER A 554 38.09 -2.12 14.83
CA SER A 554 38.14 -1.79 16.26
C SER A 554 39.35 -0.92 16.60
N LEU A 555 40.49 -1.09 15.91
CA LEU A 555 41.64 -0.20 16.05
C LEU A 555 41.32 1.18 15.47
N PHE A 556 40.69 1.25 14.30
CA PHE A 556 40.25 2.52 13.72
C PHE A 556 39.30 3.31 14.65
N PHE A 557 38.28 2.63 15.19
CA PHE A 557 37.33 3.27 16.11
C PHE A 557 37.99 3.72 17.42
N ARG A 558 38.90 2.91 17.98
CA ARG A 558 39.58 3.22 19.24
C ARG A 558 40.64 4.32 19.09
N ASP A 559 41.42 4.26 18.02
CA ASP A 559 42.65 5.05 17.89
C ASP A 559 42.44 6.32 17.06
N TYR A 560 41.43 6.37 16.17
CA TYR A 560 41.16 7.53 15.30
C TYR A 560 39.76 8.12 15.50
N PHE A 561 38.71 7.34 15.27
CA PHE A 561 37.34 7.88 15.19
C PHE A 561 36.76 8.30 16.54
N GLY A 562 36.95 7.49 17.59
CA GLY A 562 36.50 7.81 18.96
C GLY A 562 37.16 9.07 19.52
N PRO A 563 38.51 9.17 19.51
CA PRO A 563 39.22 10.38 19.91
C PRO A 563 38.79 11.61 19.10
N PHE A 564 38.60 11.47 17.79
CA PHE A 564 38.08 12.54 16.94
C PHE A 564 36.70 13.03 17.40
N LEU A 565 35.70 12.15 17.54
CA LEU A 565 34.32 12.51 17.97
C LEU A 565 34.24 13.03 19.42
N THR A 566 35.15 12.59 20.29
CA THR A 566 35.17 13.03 21.69
C THR A 566 35.89 14.37 21.88
N SER A 567 36.61 14.85 20.87
CA SER A 567 37.28 16.15 20.88
C SER A 567 36.28 17.30 20.98
N THR A 568 36.62 18.33 21.74
CA THR A 568 35.78 19.52 21.95
C THR A 568 35.45 20.24 20.64
N GLU A 569 36.42 20.33 19.73
CA GLU A 569 36.26 20.98 18.41
C GLU A 569 35.21 20.27 17.55
N SER A 570 35.21 18.94 17.54
CA SER A 570 34.27 18.13 16.75
C SER A 570 32.82 18.15 17.26
N LYS A 571 32.60 18.54 18.52
CA LYS A 571 31.25 18.61 19.12
C LYS A 571 30.59 19.97 18.94
N PHE A 572 31.37 20.99 18.58
CA PHE A 572 30.90 22.35 18.31
C PHE A 572 30.66 22.60 16.81
N LEU A 573 31.30 21.82 15.95
CA LEU A 573 31.03 21.72 14.51
C LEU A 573 29.77 20.88 14.26
#